data_AF-A0A3D0I1I8-F1
#
_entry.id   AF-A0A3D0I1I8-F1
#
_cell.length_a   1.000
_cell.length_b   1.000
_cell.length_c   1.000
_cell.angle_alpha   90.00
_cell.angle_beta   90.00
_cell.angle_gamma   90.00
#
_symmetry.space_group_name_H-M   'P 1'
#
loop_
_entity.id
_entity.type
_entity.pdbx_description
1 polymer ?
#
loop_
_entity_poly.entity_id
_entity_poly.type
_entity_poly.pdbx_seq_one_letter_code
_entity_poly.pdbx_strand_id
1 'polypeptide(L)'
;MRTRLLTTFVLVAAALGLADSAQATTYTFTGGSVTLLGSDSGGTVLSTTIPLTGTQVTFNLPAETLTSFQFTAGPDGPLALTGNLHGEDITLTSGTVTPGSGYGPIAPTTGTNPYLFTVGPIAASATVSGTGLYVFGSTTVNGTNASLAGQITLSNPSTLTLNGITIGVFSLPVVGNVTLKADVIFQGVPEPGTALLLGSGLVALGAAARRRGLS
;
A
#
# COMPACT_ATOMS: atom_id res chain seq x y z
N MET A 1 9.66 -8.52 55.27
CA MET A 1 9.12 -9.61 54.42
C MET A 1 8.62 -9.17 53.03
N ARG A 2 9.04 -8.02 52.48
CA ARG A 2 8.52 -7.49 51.19
C ARG A 2 9.44 -7.69 49.98
N THR A 3 10.67 -8.14 50.18
CA THR A 3 11.70 -8.23 49.12
C THR A 3 11.70 -9.52 48.31
N ARG A 4 11.01 -10.58 48.74
CA ARG A 4 11.03 -11.88 48.06
C ARG A 4 10.08 -12.00 46.87
N LEU A 5 9.09 -11.10 46.73
CA LEU A 5 8.08 -11.18 45.66
C LEU A 5 8.56 -10.55 44.35
N LEU A 6 9.43 -9.55 44.43
CA LEU A 6 9.97 -8.85 43.24
C LEU A 6 10.98 -9.71 42.48
N THR A 7 11.84 -10.44 43.20
CA THR A 7 12.89 -11.29 42.60
C THR A 7 12.31 -12.49 41.86
N THR A 8 11.19 -13.06 42.36
CA THR A 8 10.52 -14.18 41.68
C THR A 8 9.88 -13.76 40.36
N PHE A 9 9.40 -12.51 40.25
CA PHE A 9 8.76 -12.02 39.02
C PHE A 9 9.77 -11.79 37.87
N VAL A 10 10.97 -11.30 38.20
CA VAL A 10 12.05 -11.07 37.21
C VAL A 10 12.60 -12.40 36.67
N LEU A 11 12.66 -13.44 37.51
CA LEU A 11 13.13 -14.78 37.11
C LEU A 11 12.13 -15.51 36.19
N VAL A 12 10.82 -15.33 36.37
CA VAL A 12 9.82 -15.96 35.48
C VAL A 12 9.83 -15.34 34.08
N ALA A 13 10.03 -14.03 33.95
CA ALA A 13 10.13 -13.38 32.64
C ALA A 13 11.39 -13.84 31.86
N ALA A 14 12.52 -14.05 32.56
CA ALA A 14 13.75 -14.56 31.94
C ALA A 14 13.67 -16.08 31.65
N ALA A 15 13.00 -16.87 32.50
CA ALA A 15 12.87 -18.32 32.34
C ALA A 15 11.85 -18.73 31.27
N LEU A 16 10.88 -17.85 30.95
CA LEU A 16 9.92 -18.12 29.88
C LEU A 16 10.53 -18.08 28.49
N GLY A 17 11.80 -17.66 28.35
CA GLY A 17 12.58 -17.82 27.13
C GLY A 17 11.76 -17.44 25.91
N LEU A 18 11.01 -16.33 26.01
CA LEU A 18 10.23 -15.80 24.91
C LEU A 18 11.27 -15.39 23.88
N ALA A 19 11.64 -16.33 23.03
CA ALA A 19 12.36 -16.05 21.82
C ALA A 19 11.58 -14.93 21.18
N ASP A 20 12.22 -13.78 21.05
CA ASP A 20 11.73 -12.68 20.24
C ASP A 20 11.76 -13.22 18.81
N SER A 21 10.76 -14.04 18.48
CA SER A 21 10.54 -14.51 17.14
C SER A 21 10.31 -13.23 16.37
N ALA A 22 11.30 -12.81 15.59
CA ALA A 22 11.27 -11.56 14.87
C ALA A 22 9.97 -11.54 14.05
N GLN A 23 8.94 -10.89 14.59
CA GLN A 23 7.62 -10.94 14.00
C GLN A 23 7.68 -10.08 12.75
N ALA A 24 7.08 -10.56 11.66
CA ALA A 24 6.89 -9.74 10.48
C ALA A 24 6.24 -8.42 10.92
N THR A 25 6.95 -7.32 10.73
CA THR A 25 6.43 -6.00 11.08
C THR A 25 5.48 -5.61 9.96
N THR A 26 4.18 -5.79 10.15
CA THR A 26 3.21 -5.32 9.17
C THR A 26 3.19 -3.79 9.19
N TYR A 27 3.42 -3.19 8.03
CA TYR A 27 3.31 -1.74 7.86
C TYR A 27 1.92 -1.45 7.33
N THR A 28 1.00 -1.01 8.18
CA THR A 28 -0.31 -0.56 7.71
C THR A 28 -0.19 0.86 7.20
N PHE A 29 -0.17 1.00 5.87
CA PHE A 29 -0.22 2.28 5.20
C PHE A 29 -1.65 2.80 5.33
N THR A 30 -1.83 3.98 5.93
CA THR A 30 -3.15 4.59 6.16
C THR A 30 -3.48 5.65 5.11
N GLY A 31 -2.57 5.91 4.18
CA GLY A 31 -2.79 6.84 3.10
C GLY A 31 -1.75 6.70 1.99
N GLY A 32 -1.88 7.59 1.02
CA GLY A 32 -1.03 7.64 -0.15
C GLY A 32 -1.74 8.35 -1.29
N SER A 33 -1.06 8.41 -2.42
CA SER A 33 -1.61 8.97 -3.64
C SER A 33 -1.24 8.10 -4.83
N VAL A 34 -2.05 8.19 -5.87
CA VAL A 34 -1.75 7.65 -7.18
C VAL A 34 -1.78 8.78 -8.20
N THR A 35 -0.72 8.88 -8.99
CA THR A 35 -0.68 9.74 -10.16
C THR A 35 -1.18 8.94 -11.35
N LEU A 36 -2.37 9.30 -11.83
CA LEU A 36 -2.97 8.74 -13.04
C LEU A 36 -2.43 9.46 -14.27
N LEU A 37 -1.95 8.66 -15.21
CA LEU A 37 -1.40 9.12 -16.47
C LEU A 37 -2.20 8.49 -17.61
N GLY A 38 -2.85 9.32 -18.42
CA GLY A 38 -3.50 8.89 -19.66
C GLY A 38 -2.67 9.35 -20.84
N SER A 39 -2.45 8.46 -21.81
CA SER A 39 -1.74 8.81 -23.04
C SER A 39 -2.43 8.25 -24.28
N ASP A 40 -2.49 9.05 -25.34
CA ASP A 40 -2.95 8.66 -26.67
C ASP A 40 -1.79 8.71 -27.68
N SER A 41 -2.11 8.67 -28.98
CA SER A 41 -1.10 8.80 -30.04
C SER A 41 -0.44 10.20 -30.13
N GLY A 42 -1.07 11.23 -29.56
CA GLY A 42 -0.59 12.61 -29.54
C GLY A 42 0.20 12.99 -28.27
N GLY A 43 0.17 12.16 -27.23
CA GLY A 43 0.95 12.35 -26.01
C GLY A 43 0.14 12.16 -24.73
N THR A 44 0.52 12.85 -23.67
CA THR A 44 -0.21 12.80 -22.38
C THR A 44 -1.50 13.61 -22.48
N VAL A 45 -2.62 12.94 -22.19
CA VAL A 45 -3.97 13.53 -22.18
C VAL A 45 -4.55 13.66 -20.77
N LEU A 46 -4.02 12.93 -19.80
CA LEU A 46 -4.39 13.01 -18.38
C LEU A 46 -3.13 12.94 -17.52
N SER A 47 -3.02 13.84 -16.54
CA SER A 47 -2.01 13.77 -15.49
C SER A 47 -2.60 14.38 -14.22
N THR A 48 -3.08 13.52 -13.32
CA THR A 48 -3.72 13.96 -12.08
C THR A 48 -3.30 13.08 -10.91
N THR A 49 -3.18 13.66 -9.72
CA THR A 49 -2.86 12.94 -8.50
C THR A 49 -4.11 12.85 -7.65
N ILE A 50 -4.52 11.62 -7.34
CA ILE A 50 -5.71 11.34 -6.56
C ILE A 50 -5.32 10.61 -5.27
N PRO A 51 -6.02 10.85 -4.14
CA PRO A 51 -5.75 10.13 -2.90
C PRO A 51 -6.16 8.66 -3.02
N LEU A 52 -5.42 7.78 -2.35
CA LEU A 52 -5.82 6.39 -2.18
C LEU A 52 -6.97 6.31 -1.16
N THR A 53 -7.98 5.47 -1.44
CA THR A 53 -9.12 5.24 -0.54
C THR A 53 -8.94 3.99 0.33
N GLY A 54 -7.99 3.13 -0.03
CA GLY A 54 -7.62 1.96 0.75
C GLY A 54 -6.21 1.50 0.40
N THR A 55 -5.43 1.11 1.40
CA THR A 55 -4.05 0.67 1.25
C THR A 55 -3.72 -0.42 2.25
N GLN A 56 -3.06 -1.47 1.79
CA GLN A 56 -2.47 -2.51 2.62
C GLN A 56 -1.14 -2.91 2.01
N VAL A 57 -0.07 -2.98 2.81
CA VAL A 57 1.23 -3.48 2.36
C VAL A 57 1.79 -4.30 3.51
N THR A 58 2.38 -5.45 3.21
CA THR A 58 3.02 -6.29 4.22
C THR A 58 4.49 -6.44 3.85
N PHE A 59 5.36 -5.85 4.68
CA PHE A 59 6.81 -5.95 4.53
C PHE A 59 7.40 -6.72 5.71
N ASN A 60 8.00 -7.88 5.47
CA ASN A 60 8.65 -8.66 6.52
C ASN A 60 10.07 -8.15 6.71
N LEU A 61 10.27 -7.22 7.65
CA LEU A 61 11.58 -6.61 7.91
C LEU A 61 12.68 -7.63 8.25
N PRO A 62 12.47 -8.63 9.14
CA PRO A 62 13.49 -9.65 9.42
C PRO A 62 13.97 -10.45 8.19
N ALA A 63 13.07 -10.70 7.24
CA ALA A 63 13.40 -11.39 5.98
C ALA A 63 13.71 -10.41 4.83
N GLU A 64 13.55 -9.11 5.07
CA GLU A 64 13.60 -8.02 4.10
C GLU A 64 12.68 -8.20 2.87
N THR A 65 11.58 -8.95 3.00
CA THR A 65 10.72 -9.29 1.86
C THR A 65 9.42 -8.49 1.81
N LEU A 66 9.04 -8.02 0.62
CA LEU A 66 7.68 -7.55 0.33
C LEU A 66 6.76 -8.75 0.08
N THR A 67 5.85 -9.03 1.03
CA THR A 67 5.00 -10.22 1.03
C THR A 67 3.67 -10.00 0.33
N SER A 68 3.08 -8.82 0.46
CA SER A 68 1.82 -8.46 -0.21
C SER A 68 1.66 -6.94 -0.29
N PHE A 69 0.82 -6.49 -1.22
CA PHE A 69 0.34 -5.12 -1.29
C PHE A 69 -1.03 -5.09 -1.99
N GLN A 70 -1.89 -4.16 -1.62
CA GLN A 70 -3.16 -3.89 -2.27
C GLN A 70 -3.46 -2.41 -2.09
N PHE A 71 -4.02 -1.78 -3.11
CA PHE A 71 -4.62 -0.47 -2.95
C PHE A 71 -5.85 -0.27 -3.81
N THR A 72 -6.66 0.68 -3.37
CA THR A 72 -7.83 1.16 -4.07
C THR A 72 -7.77 2.68 -4.20
N ALA A 73 -8.26 3.18 -5.32
CA ALA A 73 -8.43 4.60 -5.58
C ALA A 73 -9.83 4.87 -6.14
N GLY A 74 -10.28 6.11 -6.02
CA GLY A 74 -11.61 6.54 -6.41
C GLY A 74 -12.72 6.19 -5.39
N PRO A 75 -13.95 6.66 -5.63
CA PRO A 75 -14.36 7.43 -6.81
C PRO A 75 -13.72 8.82 -6.84
N ASP A 76 -13.34 9.27 -8.03
CA ASP A 76 -12.82 10.63 -8.27
C ASP A 76 -13.25 11.15 -9.64
N GLY A 77 -13.43 12.46 -9.75
CA GLY A 77 -13.83 13.16 -10.97
C GLY A 77 -14.96 14.18 -10.78
N PRO A 78 -15.28 14.96 -11.84
CA PRO A 78 -14.73 14.88 -13.20
C PRO A 78 -13.25 15.27 -13.29
N LEU A 79 -12.46 14.47 -14.02
CA LEU A 79 -11.04 14.72 -14.29
C LEU A 79 -10.90 15.25 -15.72
N ALA A 80 -10.57 16.53 -15.86
CA ALA A 80 -10.45 17.16 -17.16
C ALA A 80 -9.29 16.57 -17.98
N LEU A 81 -9.58 16.25 -19.24
CA LEU A 81 -8.60 15.79 -20.21
C LEU A 81 -7.98 16.96 -20.98
N THR A 82 -6.80 16.72 -21.54
CA THR A 82 -5.97 17.69 -22.28
C THR A 82 -5.57 17.13 -23.64
N GLY A 83 -4.90 17.94 -24.46
CA GLY A 83 -4.47 17.53 -25.80
C GLY A 83 -5.63 17.29 -26.76
N ASN A 84 -5.61 16.17 -27.48
CA ASN A 84 -6.66 15.79 -28.44
C ASN A 84 -8.02 15.52 -27.79
N LEU A 85 -8.06 15.38 -26.46
CA LEU A 85 -9.26 15.16 -25.67
C LEU A 85 -9.65 16.39 -24.84
N HIS A 86 -9.14 17.57 -25.18
CA HIS A 86 -9.50 18.81 -24.47
C HIS A 86 -11.01 19.06 -24.53
N GLY A 87 -11.62 19.29 -23.36
CA GLY A 87 -13.07 19.50 -23.22
C GLY A 87 -13.85 18.22 -22.90
N GLU A 88 -13.17 17.07 -22.84
CA GLU A 88 -13.69 15.83 -22.27
C GLU A 88 -13.32 15.73 -20.80
N ASP A 89 -14.18 15.07 -20.03
CA ASP A 89 -13.94 14.69 -18.64
C ASP A 89 -13.99 13.17 -18.50
N ILE A 90 -13.11 12.62 -17.67
CA ILE A 90 -13.16 11.22 -17.25
C ILE A 90 -13.46 11.14 -15.75
N THR A 91 -14.34 10.22 -15.36
CA THR A 91 -14.60 9.89 -13.96
C THR A 91 -13.99 8.53 -13.67
N LEU A 92 -13.12 8.45 -12.67
CA LEU A 92 -12.68 7.18 -12.10
C LEU A 92 -13.72 6.73 -11.09
N THR A 93 -14.48 5.69 -11.40
CA THR A 93 -15.43 5.10 -10.45
C THR A 93 -14.72 4.28 -9.39
N SER A 94 -13.73 3.48 -9.80
CA SER A 94 -12.88 2.71 -8.91
C SER A 94 -11.59 2.31 -9.63
N GLY A 95 -10.50 2.19 -8.88
CA GLY A 95 -9.23 1.63 -9.34
C GLY A 95 -8.70 0.68 -8.28
N THR A 96 -8.19 -0.48 -8.69
CA THR A 96 -7.58 -1.46 -7.79
C THR A 96 -6.29 -1.99 -8.37
N VAL A 97 -5.33 -2.25 -7.49
CA VAL A 97 -4.10 -2.96 -7.86
C VAL A 97 -3.78 -3.96 -6.76
N THR A 98 -3.52 -5.18 -7.18
CA THR A 98 -3.29 -6.33 -6.33
C THR A 98 -2.16 -7.20 -6.89
N PRO A 99 -1.57 -8.09 -6.08
CA PRO A 99 -0.63 -9.07 -6.59
C PRO A 99 -1.35 -9.99 -7.58
N GLY A 100 -0.67 -10.33 -8.67
CA GLY A 100 -1.19 -11.22 -9.72
C GLY A 100 -1.05 -12.70 -9.35
N SER A 101 -1.58 -13.58 -10.20
CA SER A 101 -1.43 -15.02 -10.02
C SER A 101 0.05 -15.44 -10.10
N GLY A 102 0.54 -16.18 -9.12
CA GLY A 102 1.95 -16.57 -9.00
C GLY A 102 2.84 -15.58 -8.24
N TYR A 103 2.27 -14.50 -7.68
CA TYR A 103 3.01 -13.61 -6.79
C TYR A 103 3.49 -14.35 -5.53
N GLY A 104 4.75 -14.14 -5.15
CA GLY A 104 5.37 -14.64 -3.93
C GLY A 104 6.18 -13.57 -3.21
N PRO A 105 6.75 -13.85 -2.03
CA PRO A 105 7.58 -12.90 -1.30
C PRO A 105 8.78 -12.44 -2.14
N ILE A 106 9.03 -11.13 -2.16
CA ILE A 106 10.07 -10.52 -3.00
C ILE A 106 11.16 -9.93 -2.11
N ALA A 107 12.38 -10.45 -2.23
CA ALA A 107 13.57 -9.88 -1.59
C ALA A 107 14.06 -8.63 -2.36
N PRO A 108 14.77 -7.71 -1.70
CA PRO A 108 15.31 -6.53 -2.35
C PRO A 108 16.38 -6.97 -3.36
N THR A 109 16.36 -6.37 -4.54
CA THR A 109 17.43 -6.50 -5.53
C THR A 109 18.72 -5.83 -5.03
N THR A 110 18.59 -4.70 -4.31
CA THR A 110 19.69 -3.91 -3.75
C THR A 110 19.19 -3.00 -2.61
N GLY A 111 20.14 -2.48 -1.82
CA GLY A 111 19.91 -1.41 -0.84
C GLY A 111 19.59 -1.89 0.58
N THR A 112 19.79 -0.99 1.55
CA THR A 112 19.50 -1.20 2.98
C THR A 112 18.76 0.01 3.54
N ASN A 113 17.73 0.47 2.82
CA ASN A 113 17.01 1.75 2.95
C ASN A 113 17.55 2.87 2.03
N PRO A 114 16.98 3.07 0.84
CA PRO A 114 15.79 2.38 0.34
C PRO A 114 16.08 0.93 -0.09
N TYR A 115 15.07 0.07 0.06
CA TYR A 115 15.06 -1.28 -0.49
C TYR A 115 14.46 -1.23 -1.90
N LEU A 116 15.20 -1.71 -2.91
CA LEU A 116 14.77 -1.69 -4.31
C LEU A 116 14.26 -3.06 -4.73
N PHE A 117 13.08 -3.15 -5.35
CA PHE A 117 12.44 -4.42 -5.73
C PHE A 117 12.06 -4.43 -7.21
N THR A 118 12.00 -5.63 -7.77
CA THR A 118 11.27 -5.92 -9.00
C THR A 118 9.99 -6.67 -8.63
N VAL A 119 8.87 -5.97 -8.64
CA VAL A 119 7.58 -6.44 -8.13
C VAL A 119 6.73 -7.03 -9.26
N GLY A 120 6.31 -8.28 -9.14
CA GLY A 120 5.39 -8.88 -10.10
C GLY A 120 5.16 -10.38 -9.87
N PRO A 121 4.15 -10.97 -10.52
CA PRO A 121 3.19 -10.32 -11.40
C PRO A 121 2.17 -9.45 -10.64
N ILE A 122 1.61 -8.44 -11.30
CA ILE A 122 0.63 -7.49 -10.72
C ILE A 122 -0.62 -7.45 -11.60
N ALA A 123 -1.79 -7.46 -10.97
CA ALA A 123 -3.07 -7.21 -11.62
C ALA A 123 -3.56 -5.81 -11.26
N ALA A 124 -3.94 -5.03 -12.28
CA ALA A 124 -4.50 -3.70 -12.14
C ALA A 124 -5.84 -3.63 -12.87
N SER A 125 -6.81 -2.95 -12.29
CA SER A 125 -8.13 -2.74 -12.87
C SER A 125 -8.62 -1.34 -12.56
N ALA A 126 -9.33 -0.71 -13.49
CA ALA A 126 -10.07 0.51 -13.21
C ALA A 126 -11.38 0.54 -13.95
N THR A 127 -12.39 1.13 -13.32
CA THR A 127 -13.69 1.43 -13.93
C THR A 127 -13.77 2.92 -14.18
N VAL A 128 -13.94 3.31 -15.44
CA VAL A 128 -13.96 4.70 -15.88
C VAL A 128 -15.21 4.99 -16.71
N SER A 129 -15.65 6.24 -16.71
CA SER A 129 -16.70 6.74 -17.61
C SER A 129 -16.31 8.12 -18.15
N GLY A 130 -16.84 8.52 -19.30
CA GLY A 130 -16.52 9.81 -19.91
C GLY A 130 -17.75 10.66 -20.19
N THR A 131 -17.59 11.97 -20.03
CA THR A 131 -18.58 12.99 -20.39
C THR A 131 -17.90 14.08 -21.24
N GLY A 132 -18.65 14.72 -22.13
CA GLY A 132 -18.12 15.73 -23.07
C GLY A 132 -18.68 15.50 -24.48
N LEU A 133 -17.88 15.71 -25.52
CA LEU A 133 -18.25 15.38 -26.90
C LEU A 133 -18.25 13.85 -27.10
N TYR A 134 -17.40 13.12 -26.37
CA TYR A 134 -17.28 11.67 -26.40
C TYR A 134 -17.82 11.05 -25.11
N VAL A 135 -19.14 10.91 -25.04
CA VAL A 135 -19.79 10.24 -23.91
C VAL A 135 -19.62 8.73 -24.04
N PHE A 136 -19.07 8.10 -23.00
CA PHE A 136 -19.07 6.65 -22.85
C PHE A 136 -19.49 6.25 -21.44
N GLY A 137 -20.28 5.18 -21.37
CA GLY A 137 -20.72 4.62 -20.11
C GLY A 137 -19.57 4.04 -19.29
N SER A 138 -19.90 3.50 -18.12
CA SER A 138 -18.93 2.82 -17.28
C SER A 138 -18.27 1.65 -18.03
N THR A 139 -16.95 1.68 -18.14
CA THR A 139 -16.14 0.64 -18.77
C THR A 139 -15.01 0.23 -17.83
N THR A 140 -14.77 -1.08 -17.72
CA THR A 140 -13.67 -1.62 -16.91
C THR A 140 -12.50 -1.97 -17.81
N VAL A 141 -11.36 -1.37 -17.52
CA VAL A 141 -10.06 -1.70 -18.12
C VAL A 141 -9.26 -2.56 -17.16
N ASN A 142 -8.54 -3.53 -17.71
CA ASN A 142 -7.70 -4.44 -16.94
C ASN A 142 -6.31 -4.52 -17.56
N GLY A 143 -5.31 -4.64 -16.70
CA GLY A 143 -3.91 -4.65 -17.08
C GLY A 143 -3.16 -5.66 -16.21
N THR A 144 -2.25 -6.39 -16.85
CA THR A 144 -1.30 -7.26 -16.17
C THR A 144 0.09 -6.71 -16.36
N ASN A 145 0.84 -6.60 -15.27
CA ASN A 145 2.21 -6.13 -15.29
C ASN A 145 3.10 -7.28 -14.84
N ALA A 146 3.96 -7.77 -15.73
CA ALA A 146 4.82 -8.91 -15.43
C ALA A 146 5.84 -8.58 -14.32
N SER A 147 6.36 -7.35 -14.35
CA SER A 147 7.31 -6.83 -13.36
C SER A 147 7.32 -5.31 -13.38
N LEU A 148 7.39 -4.67 -12.22
CA LEU A 148 7.56 -3.23 -12.06
C LEU A 148 8.70 -2.92 -11.08
N ALA A 149 9.37 -1.81 -11.29
CA ALA A 149 10.33 -1.30 -10.31
C ALA A 149 9.55 -0.74 -9.11
N GLY A 150 9.95 -1.16 -7.91
CA GLY A 150 9.42 -0.68 -6.65
C GLY A 150 10.51 -0.27 -5.69
N GLN A 151 10.17 0.61 -4.75
CA GLN A 151 11.10 1.10 -3.73
C GLN A 151 10.38 1.22 -2.39
N ILE A 152 10.94 0.67 -1.31
CA ILE A 152 10.48 0.88 0.06
C ILE A 152 11.53 1.66 0.83
N THR A 153 11.14 2.77 1.44
CA THR A 153 11.95 3.53 2.40
C THR A 153 11.33 3.37 3.77
N LEU A 154 12.09 2.78 4.71
CA LEU A 154 11.66 2.62 6.09
C LEU A 154 12.13 3.85 6.89
N SER A 155 11.33 4.91 6.84
CA SER A 155 11.48 6.14 7.61
C SER A 155 10.23 6.41 8.45
N ASN A 156 10.16 7.56 9.13
CA ASN A 156 8.94 8.03 9.79
C ASN A 156 8.45 9.32 9.09
N PRO A 157 7.47 9.25 8.16
CA PRO A 157 6.72 8.06 7.73
C PRO A 157 7.51 7.16 6.77
N SER A 158 7.13 5.89 6.69
CA SER A 158 7.65 4.92 5.72
C SER A 158 6.93 5.10 4.39
N THR A 159 7.64 4.88 3.29
CA THR A 159 7.11 5.05 1.94
C THR A 159 7.33 3.81 1.10
N LEU A 160 6.32 3.39 0.34
CA LEU A 160 6.48 2.46 -0.78
C LEU A 160 6.16 3.23 -2.06
N THR A 161 6.96 3.06 -3.11
CA THR A 161 6.70 3.63 -4.44
C THR A 161 6.66 2.49 -5.45
N LEU A 162 5.62 2.47 -6.29
CA LEU A 162 5.49 1.58 -7.44
C LEU A 162 5.27 2.43 -8.69
N ASN A 163 6.15 2.30 -9.69
CA ASN A 163 6.09 3.13 -10.90
C ASN A 163 5.75 2.28 -12.13
N GLY A 164 5.05 2.89 -13.07
CA GLY A 164 4.78 2.34 -14.39
C GLY A 164 3.68 1.28 -14.44
N ILE A 165 2.74 1.28 -13.49
CA ILE A 165 1.62 0.33 -13.50
C ILE A 165 0.76 0.64 -14.71
N THR A 166 0.67 -0.29 -15.65
CA THR A 166 -0.31 -0.22 -16.74
C THR A 166 -1.64 -0.76 -16.22
N ILE A 167 -2.66 0.09 -16.14
CA ILE A 167 -4.00 -0.27 -15.70
C ILE A 167 -4.78 -0.89 -16.84
N GLY A 168 -4.59 -0.41 -18.07
CA GLY A 168 -5.21 -0.97 -19.26
C GLY A 168 -5.34 0.06 -20.38
N VAL A 169 -6.05 -0.34 -21.43
CA VAL A 169 -6.30 0.48 -22.62
C VAL A 169 -7.80 0.49 -22.87
N PHE A 170 -8.36 1.66 -23.15
CA PHE A 170 -9.70 1.77 -23.71
C PHE A 170 -9.63 2.53 -25.04
N SER A 171 -10.59 2.26 -25.93
CA SER A 171 -10.65 2.89 -27.24
C SER A 171 -11.76 3.92 -27.26
N LEU A 172 -11.43 5.13 -27.71
CA LEU A 172 -12.41 6.17 -28.02
C LEU A 172 -12.61 6.27 -29.53
N PRO A 173 -13.84 6.53 -30.01
CA PRO A 173 -14.05 6.87 -31.41
C PRO A 173 -13.18 8.07 -31.80
N VAL A 174 -12.61 8.04 -33.01
CA VAL A 174 -11.78 9.13 -33.60
C VAL A 174 -10.39 9.31 -32.98
N VAL A 175 -10.25 9.27 -31.65
CA VAL A 175 -8.96 9.48 -30.96
C VAL A 175 -8.12 8.20 -30.88
N GLY A 176 -8.77 7.04 -30.91
CA GLY A 176 -8.12 5.73 -30.88
C GLY A 176 -7.87 5.25 -29.44
N ASN A 177 -6.78 4.53 -29.24
CA ASN A 177 -6.46 3.88 -27.98
C ASN A 177 -5.86 4.87 -26.97
N VAL A 178 -6.45 4.94 -25.78
CA VAL A 178 -5.91 5.66 -24.63
C VAL A 178 -5.37 4.64 -23.63
N THR A 179 -4.08 4.73 -23.33
CA THR A 179 -3.42 3.89 -22.32
C THR A 179 -3.47 4.59 -20.98
N LEU A 180 -4.02 3.92 -19.97
CA LEU A 180 -4.06 4.40 -18.59
C LEU A 180 -2.94 3.74 -17.78
N LYS A 181 -2.15 4.57 -17.12
CA LYS A 181 -1.05 4.19 -16.22
C LYS A 181 -1.22 4.83 -14.85
N ALA A 182 -0.56 4.24 -13.87
CA ALA A 182 -0.52 4.71 -12.49
C ALA A 182 0.89 4.62 -11.92
N ASP A 183 1.29 5.69 -11.23
CA ASP A 183 2.44 5.71 -10.31
C ASP A 183 1.91 5.91 -8.90
N VAL A 184 2.31 5.05 -7.96
CA VAL A 184 1.66 4.96 -6.65
C VAL A 184 2.68 5.20 -5.56
N ILE A 185 2.33 6.07 -4.62
CA ILE A 185 3.12 6.35 -3.44
C ILE A 185 2.25 6.03 -2.22
N PHE A 186 2.70 5.06 -1.43
CA PHE A 186 2.09 4.71 -0.16
C PHE A 186 2.82 5.44 0.96
N GLN A 187 2.07 5.91 1.96
CA GLN A 187 2.63 6.48 3.19
C GLN A 187 2.04 5.79 4.42
N GLY A 188 2.92 5.31 5.30
CA GLY A 188 2.54 4.49 6.44
C GLY A 188 3.45 4.69 7.62
N VAL A 189 2.93 4.41 8.80
CA VAL A 189 3.74 4.28 10.01
C VAL A 189 3.80 2.79 10.37
N PRO A 190 4.95 2.27 10.83
CA PRO A 190 4.99 0.93 11.37
C PRO A 190 3.94 0.77 12.46
N GLU A 191 3.20 -0.33 12.47
CA GLU A 191 2.32 -0.63 13.58
C GLU A 191 3.16 -0.75 14.86
N PRO A 192 2.65 -0.25 16.02
CA PRO A 192 3.31 -0.51 17.29
C PRO A 192 3.44 -2.02 17.45
N GLY A 193 4.67 -2.53 17.47
CA GLY A 193 4.91 -3.97 17.46
C GLY A 193 4.11 -4.67 18.57
N THR A 194 3.55 -5.85 18.28
CA THR A 194 2.73 -6.64 19.20
C THR A 194 3.35 -6.76 20.60
N ALA A 195 4.69 -6.82 20.67
CA ALA A 195 5.45 -6.84 21.91
C ALA A 195 5.25 -5.59 22.79
N LEU A 196 5.17 -4.39 22.19
CA LEU A 196 4.90 -3.15 22.91
C LEU A 196 3.47 -3.14 23.48
N LEU A 197 2.50 -3.60 22.69
CA LEU A 197 1.10 -3.72 23.09
C LEU A 197 0.93 -4.74 24.23
N LEU A 198 1.51 -5.94 24.08
CA LEU A 198 1.53 -6.97 25.13
C LEU A 198 2.25 -6.49 26.38
N GLY A 199 3.40 -5.82 26.23
CA GLY A 199 4.15 -5.23 27.34
C GLY A 199 3.31 -4.20 28.10
N SER A 200 2.65 -3.29 27.38
CA SER A 200 1.78 -2.29 28.00
C SER A 200 0.56 -2.92 28.70
N GLY A 201 -0.02 -3.97 28.11
CA GLY A 201 -1.11 -4.73 28.71
C GLY A 201 -0.69 -5.45 30.00
N LEU A 202 0.49 -6.08 30.00
CA LEU A 202 1.04 -6.75 31.19
C LEU A 202 1.38 -5.75 32.31
N VAL A 203 1.92 -4.58 31.97
CA VAL A 203 2.16 -3.51 32.95
C VAL A 203 0.84 -3.02 33.56
N ALA A 204 -0.19 -2.83 32.74
CA ALA A 204 -1.53 -2.43 33.20
C ALA A 204 -2.16 -3.51 34.12
N LEU A 205 -2.05 -4.79 33.75
CA LEU A 205 -2.49 -5.92 34.57
C LEU A 205 -1.75 -5.98 35.92
N GLY A 206 -0.43 -5.81 35.91
CA GLY A 206 0.37 -5.77 37.13
C GLY A 206 0.00 -4.61 38.05
N ALA A 207 -0.24 -3.43 37.49
CA ALA A 207 -0.71 -2.25 38.24
C ALA A 207 -2.10 -2.47 38.86
N ALA A 208 -3.03 -3.08 38.11
CA ALA A 208 -4.37 -3.41 38.60
C ALA A 208 -4.35 -4.46 39.72
N ALA A 209 -3.55 -5.51 39.58
CA ALA A 209 -3.38 -6.54 40.60
C ALA A 209 -2.81 -5.95 41.91
N ARG A 210 -1.83 -5.04 41.81
CA ARG A 210 -1.26 -4.36 42.98
C ARG A 210 -2.29 -3.54 43.76
N ARG A 211 -3.26 -2.90 43.08
CA ARG A 211 -4.31 -2.12 43.75
C ARG A 211 -5.29 -3.01 44.53
N ARG A 212 -5.63 -4.20 44.02
CA ARG A 212 -6.53 -5.15 44.71
C ARG A 212 -5.89 -5.83 45.93
N GLY A 213 -4.57 -5.95 45.96
CA GLY A 213 -3.85 -6.51 47.12
C GLY A 213 -3.67 -5.54 48.29
N LEU A 214 -4.13 -4.29 48.17
CA LEU A 214 -4.00 -3.24 49.20
C LEU A 214 -5.34 -2.83 49.83
N SER A 215 -6.45 -3.43 49.40
CA SER A 215 -7.79 -3.33 50.00
C SER A 215 -8.05 -4.55 50.87
#